data_AF-A0A6N9TQU9-F1
#
_entry.id   AF-A0A6N9TQU9-F1
#
_cell.length_a   1.000
_cell.length_b   1.000
_cell.length_c   1.000
_cell.angle_alpha   90.00
_cell.angle_beta   90.00
_cell.angle_gamma   90.00
#
_symmetry.space_group_name_H-M   'P 1'
#
loop_
_entity.id
_entity.type
_entity.pdbx_description
1 polymer ?
#
loop_
_entity_poly.entity_id
_entity_poly.type
_entity_poly.pdbx_seq_one_letter_code
_entity_poly.pdbx_strand_id
1 'polypeptide(L)'
;RLLSVTDSAGHRVSYAYDAAGRRVGLSAPGGREVRYRYDAAGRLSAVDSFLGAFGFAYDAAGRRTRLSFPNGIETAYSTDAAGRLVGISSSGGRHGKALPDLTYELDPVGLRVLRVLDRRRTAYAYDALDRLVEVRPGDGGHRAERYAYDLAGNCLSGPRRHDAYAYDGAGRLVSGPGFTCGHDAAGRLVRKVEEGDEPAAWTYAYDALGRLVRATRLSPSGETLSVDFTYDPFGRRIGKRVERTDREGEVRVMRAEFVYDGAVPLLETREGKKPVTTWYLFVPGSFEPLALEQEGRAYFYHLDGL
;
A
#
# COMPACT_ATOMS: atom_id res chain seq x y z
N ARG A 1 -12.79 17.89 -19.30
CA ARG A 1 -12.51 17.56 -17.87
C ARG A 1 -13.66 16.70 -17.36
N LEU A 2 -13.37 15.68 -16.56
CA LEU A 2 -14.37 14.75 -16.05
C LEU A 2 -15.12 15.38 -14.88
N LEU A 3 -16.43 15.55 -14.96
CA LEU A 3 -17.21 16.23 -13.91
C LEU A 3 -17.79 15.27 -12.87
N SER A 4 -18.03 14.01 -13.24
CA SER A 4 -18.39 12.96 -12.30
C SER A 4 -18.14 11.57 -12.88
N VAL A 5 -17.99 10.59 -12.01
CA VAL A 5 -18.00 9.16 -12.32
C VAL A 5 -19.10 8.51 -11.48
N THR A 6 -19.85 7.61 -12.09
CA THR A 6 -20.78 6.73 -11.38
C THR A 6 -20.34 5.30 -11.63
N ASP A 7 -20.14 4.52 -10.57
CA ASP A 7 -19.80 3.10 -10.68
C ASP A 7 -21.04 2.23 -11.00
N SER A 8 -20.82 0.93 -11.22
CA SER A 8 -21.90 -0.01 -11.53
C SER A 8 -22.90 -0.23 -10.38
N ALA A 9 -22.54 0.14 -9.16
CA ALA A 9 -23.40 0.09 -7.98
C ALA A 9 -24.19 1.41 -7.78
N GLY A 10 -23.96 2.42 -8.64
CA GLY A 10 -24.63 3.71 -8.57
C GLY A 10 -23.93 4.73 -7.67
N HIS A 11 -22.77 4.42 -7.10
CA HIS A 11 -21.99 5.39 -6.31
C HIS A 11 -21.42 6.45 -7.23
N ARG A 12 -21.77 7.72 -6.94
CA ARG A 12 -21.33 8.86 -7.73
C ARG A 12 -20.23 9.65 -6.99
N VAL A 13 -19.15 9.91 -7.70
CA VAL A 13 -18.09 10.85 -7.30
C VAL A 13 -18.11 12.04 -8.26
N SER A 14 -18.18 13.27 -7.75
CA SER A 14 -18.24 14.48 -8.57
C SER A 14 -17.06 15.40 -8.31
N TYR A 15 -16.69 16.22 -9.30
CA TYR A 15 -15.48 17.03 -9.28
C TYR A 15 -15.76 18.48 -9.69
N ALA A 16 -15.05 19.41 -9.07
CA ALA A 16 -15.03 20.82 -9.45
C ALA A 16 -13.61 21.24 -9.86
N TYR A 17 -13.51 22.16 -10.82
CA TYR A 17 -12.23 22.64 -11.36
C TYR A 17 -12.20 24.16 -11.44
N ASP A 18 -11.02 24.75 -11.25
CA ASP A 18 -10.79 26.16 -11.53
C ASP A 18 -10.59 26.44 -13.04
N ALA A 19 -10.40 27.70 -13.43
CA ALA A 19 -10.16 28.08 -14.82
C ALA A 19 -8.91 27.39 -15.41
N ALA A 20 -7.85 27.24 -14.60
CA ALA A 20 -6.60 26.58 -15.00
C ALA A 20 -6.73 25.05 -15.14
N GLY A 21 -7.79 24.44 -14.59
CA GLY A 21 -8.05 23.00 -14.68
C GLY A 21 -7.50 22.15 -13.58
N ARG A 22 -7.12 22.81 -12.49
CA ARG A 22 -6.79 22.15 -11.25
C ARG A 22 -8.08 21.78 -10.54
N ARG A 23 -8.13 20.57 -9.98
CA ARG A 23 -9.28 20.08 -9.24
C ARG A 23 -9.39 20.86 -7.94
N VAL A 24 -10.48 21.60 -7.73
CA VAL A 24 -10.72 22.40 -6.50
C VAL A 24 -11.74 21.77 -5.56
N GLY A 25 -12.46 20.74 -6.03
CA GLY A 25 -13.44 20.04 -5.20
C GLY A 25 -13.63 18.58 -5.62
N LEU A 26 -13.98 17.76 -4.63
CA LEU A 26 -14.46 16.38 -4.77
C LEU A 26 -15.66 16.19 -3.86
N SER A 27 -16.73 15.61 -4.37
CA SER A 27 -17.90 15.18 -3.60
C SER A 27 -18.05 13.67 -3.75
N ALA A 28 -17.95 12.96 -2.63
CA ALA A 28 -18.01 11.51 -2.55
C ALA A 28 -19.41 11.04 -2.10
N PRO A 29 -19.71 9.73 -2.22
CA PRO A 29 -20.95 9.16 -1.67
C PRO A 29 -21.14 9.54 -0.18
N GLY A 30 -22.39 9.58 0.27
CA GLY A 30 -22.69 9.95 1.67
C GLY A 30 -22.44 11.43 2.02
N GLY A 31 -22.26 12.30 1.02
CA GLY A 31 -22.15 13.75 1.23
C GLY A 31 -20.79 14.23 1.72
N ARG A 32 -19.74 13.41 1.62
CA ARG A 32 -18.39 13.80 2.03
C ARG A 32 -17.74 14.71 0.99
N GLU A 33 -17.43 15.93 1.39
CA GLU A 33 -16.76 16.92 0.54
C GLU A 33 -15.27 17.04 0.86
N VAL A 34 -14.48 17.29 -0.17
CA VAL A 34 -13.06 17.66 -0.08
C VAL A 34 -12.83 18.87 -0.97
N ARG A 35 -12.14 19.89 -0.45
CA ARG A 35 -11.74 21.09 -1.20
C ARG A 35 -10.23 21.16 -1.27
N TYR A 36 -9.75 21.55 -2.45
CA TYR A 36 -8.32 21.67 -2.72
C TYR A 36 -7.99 23.13 -3.01
N ARG A 37 -6.94 23.64 -2.38
CA ARG A 37 -6.41 24.99 -2.62
C ARG A 37 -5.01 24.89 -3.19
N TYR A 38 -4.66 25.84 -4.04
CA TYR A 38 -3.36 25.91 -4.68
C TYR A 38 -2.71 27.26 -4.37
N ASP A 39 -1.38 27.27 -4.26
CA ASP A 39 -0.62 28.51 -4.17
C ASP A 39 -0.52 29.21 -5.54
N ALA A 40 0.13 30.38 -5.57
CA ALA A 40 0.32 31.16 -6.79
C ALA A 40 1.17 30.43 -7.86
N ALA A 41 2.02 29.47 -7.45
CA ALA A 41 2.80 28.62 -8.35
C ALA A 41 2.00 27.39 -8.83
N GLY A 42 0.76 27.21 -8.38
CA GLY A 42 -0.11 26.11 -8.73
C GLY A 42 0.18 24.80 -8.01
N ARG A 43 0.93 24.83 -6.92
CA ARG A 43 1.18 23.68 -6.04
C ARG A 43 0.06 23.58 -5.01
N LEU A 44 -0.32 22.35 -4.63
CA LEU A 44 -1.37 22.13 -3.64
C LEU A 44 -0.96 22.74 -2.29
N SER A 45 -1.69 23.72 -1.77
CA SER A 45 -1.36 24.40 -0.51
C SER A 45 -2.22 23.93 0.66
N ALA A 46 -3.44 23.46 0.39
CA ALA A 46 -4.32 22.91 1.41
C ALA A 46 -5.29 21.86 0.87
N VAL A 47 -5.68 20.94 1.75
CA VAL A 47 -6.82 20.03 1.57
C VAL A 47 -7.76 20.21 2.75
N ASP A 48 -8.94 20.78 2.54
CA ASP A 48 -10.00 20.81 3.55
C ASP A 48 -10.94 19.63 3.32
N SER A 49 -11.02 18.74 4.31
CA SER A 49 -11.81 17.50 4.21
C SER A 49 -12.74 17.34 5.41
N PHE A 50 -13.57 16.30 5.36
CA PHE A 50 -14.35 15.82 6.51
C PHE A 50 -13.49 15.40 7.72
N LEU A 51 -12.17 15.25 7.58
CA LEU A 51 -11.22 14.97 8.68
C LEU A 51 -10.50 16.21 9.19
N GLY A 52 -10.82 17.39 8.64
CA GLY A 52 -10.17 18.66 8.91
C GLY A 52 -9.22 19.10 7.78
N ALA A 53 -8.42 20.12 8.09
CA ALA A 53 -7.54 20.79 7.14
C ALA A 53 -6.10 20.26 7.20
N PHE A 54 -5.56 19.95 6.02
CA PHE A 54 -4.14 19.64 5.80
C PHE A 54 -3.47 20.83 5.14
N GLY A 55 -2.25 21.14 5.54
CA GLY A 55 -1.45 22.24 4.99
C GLY A 55 -0.15 21.73 4.36
N PHE A 56 0.24 22.32 3.22
CA PHE A 56 1.44 21.94 2.47
C PHE A 56 2.32 23.17 2.29
N ALA A 57 3.60 23.05 2.66
CA ALA A 57 4.59 24.09 2.42
C ALA A 57 5.72 23.57 1.53
N TYR A 58 6.32 24.48 0.78
CA TYR A 58 7.34 24.18 -0.22
C TYR A 58 8.49 25.17 -0.14
N ASP A 59 9.67 24.74 -0.57
CA ASP A 59 10.79 25.63 -0.83
C ASP A 59 10.66 26.33 -2.20
N ALA A 60 11.65 27.18 -2.52
CA ALA A 60 11.73 27.89 -3.79
C ALA A 60 11.94 26.96 -5.01
N ALA A 61 12.47 25.74 -4.79
CA ALA A 61 12.67 24.74 -5.83
C ALA A 61 11.43 23.87 -6.07
N GLY A 62 10.33 24.09 -5.34
CA GLY A 62 9.11 23.29 -5.49
C GLY A 62 9.06 22.02 -4.65
N ARG A 63 10.05 21.77 -3.79
CA ARG A 63 10.07 20.58 -2.93
C ARG A 63 9.24 20.83 -1.68
N ARG A 64 8.43 19.84 -1.29
CA ARG A 64 7.61 19.92 -0.07
C ARG A 64 8.53 19.93 1.16
N THR A 65 8.40 20.95 2.00
CA THR A 65 9.16 21.10 3.24
C THR A 65 8.33 20.79 4.48
N ARG A 66 7.00 20.86 4.38
CA ARG A 66 6.10 20.69 5.53
C ARG A 66 4.75 20.08 5.11
N LEU A 67 4.21 19.21 5.95
CA LEU A 67 2.83 18.72 5.91
C LEU A 67 2.21 18.85 7.31
N SER A 68 1.22 19.73 7.45
CA SER A 68 0.49 19.95 8.71
C SER A 68 -0.82 19.15 8.68
N PHE A 69 -1.14 18.47 9.78
CA PHE A 69 -2.29 17.57 9.90
C PHE A 69 -3.39 18.15 10.81
N PRO A 70 -4.66 17.76 10.63
CA PRO A 70 -5.77 18.21 11.48
C PRO A 70 -5.63 17.90 12.97
N ASN A 71 -4.85 16.89 13.34
CA ASN A 71 -4.57 16.53 14.72
C ASN A 71 -3.50 17.41 15.39
N GLY A 72 -3.00 18.43 14.68
CA GLY A 72 -1.96 19.34 15.14
C GLY A 72 -0.55 18.77 15.09
N ILE A 73 -0.37 17.55 14.56
CA ILE A 73 0.96 17.05 14.20
C ILE A 73 1.39 17.70 12.91
N GLU A 74 2.69 17.85 12.76
CA GLU A 74 3.29 18.33 11.55
C GLU A 74 4.55 17.56 11.22
N THR A 75 4.69 17.20 9.95
CA THR A 75 5.86 16.53 9.41
C THR A 75 6.69 17.52 8.59
N ALA A 76 7.97 17.67 8.94
CA ALA A 76 8.95 18.42 8.16
C ALA A 76 9.83 17.46 7.36
N TYR A 77 10.24 17.86 6.16
CA TYR A 77 11.07 17.08 5.25
C TYR A 77 12.43 17.75 5.06
N SER A 78 13.52 17.02 5.25
CA SER A 78 14.88 17.50 5.01
C SER A 78 15.50 16.80 3.79
N THR A 79 16.19 17.57 2.97
CA THR A 79 16.86 17.08 1.76
C THR A 79 18.35 17.40 1.77
N ASP A 80 19.15 16.58 1.10
CA ASP A 80 20.54 16.93 0.81
C ASP A 80 20.67 17.96 -0.32
N ALA A 81 21.92 18.31 -0.68
CA ALA A 81 22.21 19.27 -1.75
C ALA A 81 21.74 18.81 -3.15
N ALA A 82 21.58 17.49 -3.36
CA ALA A 82 21.03 16.93 -4.59
C ALA A 82 19.49 16.90 -4.59
N GLY A 83 18.84 17.38 -3.50
CA GLY A 83 17.38 17.38 -3.36
C GLY A 83 16.80 16.02 -2.98
N ARG A 84 17.62 15.06 -2.54
CA ARG A 84 17.18 13.73 -2.10
C ARG A 84 16.73 13.79 -0.64
N LEU A 85 15.66 13.09 -0.28
CA LEU A 85 15.14 13.06 1.09
C LEU A 85 16.15 12.37 2.03
N VAL A 86 16.56 13.08 3.09
CA VAL A 86 17.48 12.58 4.12
C VAL A 86 16.86 12.57 5.51
N GLY A 87 15.63 13.06 5.67
CA GLY A 87 14.89 12.85 6.88
C GLY A 87 13.48 13.40 6.89
N ILE A 88 12.70 12.87 7.82
CA ILE A 88 11.42 13.40 8.25
C ILE A 88 11.43 13.58 9.76
N SER A 89 10.94 14.72 10.24
CA SER A 89 10.73 14.94 11.66
C SER A 89 9.29 15.29 11.93
N SER A 90 8.79 14.89 13.08
CA SER A 90 7.42 15.21 13.48
C SER A 90 7.39 16.09 14.71
N SER A 91 6.57 17.14 14.67
CA SER A 91 6.39 18.05 15.80
C SER A 91 4.91 18.27 16.11
N GLY A 92 4.61 18.75 17.33
CA GLY A 92 3.25 19.04 17.76
C GLY A 92 2.45 17.82 18.22
N GLY A 93 1.13 17.90 18.06
CA GLY A 93 0.15 16.91 18.51
C GLY A 93 -0.47 17.21 19.89
N ARG A 94 -1.72 16.76 20.08
CA ARG A 94 -2.40 16.80 21.38
C ARG A 94 -1.56 16.00 22.39
N HIS A 95 -1.18 16.62 23.50
CA HIS A 95 -0.29 16.07 24.55
C HIS A 95 1.23 16.09 24.26
N GLY A 96 1.68 16.78 23.20
CA GLY A 96 3.12 17.05 22.97
C GLY A 96 3.96 15.81 22.66
N LYS A 97 3.32 14.69 22.30
CA LYS A 97 4.02 13.46 21.90
C LYS A 97 4.32 13.50 20.40
N ALA A 98 5.53 13.90 20.06
CA ALA A 98 6.06 13.78 18.71
C ALA A 98 6.08 12.30 18.27
N LEU A 99 5.86 12.07 16.97
CA LEU A 99 6.15 10.78 16.36
C LEU A 99 7.67 10.61 16.24
N PRO A 100 8.17 9.36 16.14
CA PRO A 100 9.59 9.12 15.93
C PRO A 100 10.15 9.87 14.72
N ASP A 101 11.31 10.48 14.89
CA ASP A 101 12.05 11.10 13.79
C ASP A 101 12.76 10.03 12.97
N LEU A 102 12.92 10.28 11.68
CA LEU A 102 13.52 9.33 10.75
C LEU A 102 14.56 10.04 9.89
N THR A 103 15.80 9.54 9.88
CA THR A 103 16.89 10.09 9.06
C THR A 103 17.57 9.01 8.24
N TYR A 104 18.20 9.45 7.14
CA TYR A 104 18.88 8.59 6.18
C TYR A 104 20.30 9.05 5.90
N GLU A 105 21.18 8.07 5.70
CA GLU A 105 22.43 8.27 4.96
C GLU A 105 22.26 7.60 3.61
N LEU A 106 22.61 8.31 2.54
CA LEU A 106 22.54 7.83 1.17
C LEU A 106 23.96 7.68 0.61
N ASP A 107 24.16 6.69 -0.25
CA ASP A 107 25.37 6.60 -1.06
C ASP A 107 25.37 7.64 -2.21
N PRO A 108 26.44 7.71 -3.03
CA PRO A 108 26.51 8.66 -4.14
C PRO A 108 25.43 8.47 -5.22
N VAL A 109 24.91 7.26 -5.43
CA VAL A 109 23.86 6.98 -6.43
C VAL A 109 22.45 7.18 -5.86
N GLY A 110 22.32 7.37 -4.55
CA GLY A 110 21.06 7.71 -3.86
C GLY A 110 20.41 6.55 -3.13
N LEU A 111 21.07 5.39 -3.03
CA LEU A 111 20.57 4.27 -2.24
C LEU A 111 20.79 4.53 -0.75
N ARG A 112 19.81 4.12 0.05
CA ARG A 112 19.84 4.29 1.51
C ARG A 112 20.80 3.30 2.13
N VAL A 113 21.94 3.74 2.64
CA VAL A 113 22.91 2.88 3.36
C VAL A 113 22.66 2.82 4.85
N LEU A 114 21.97 3.83 5.40
CA LEU A 114 21.55 3.86 6.79
C LEU A 114 20.16 4.47 6.93
N ARG A 115 19.37 3.89 7.84
CA ARG A 115 18.15 4.49 8.41
C ARG A 115 18.32 4.63 9.92
N VAL A 116 17.90 5.75 10.48
CA VAL A 116 17.78 5.93 11.93
C VAL A 116 16.35 6.34 12.28
N LEU A 117 15.63 5.47 13.00
CA LEU A 117 14.31 5.78 13.57
C LEU A 117 14.49 6.07 15.06
N ASP A 118 14.36 7.34 15.46
CA ASP A 118 14.82 7.90 16.72
C ASP A 118 16.29 7.57 17.01
N ARG A 119 16.53 6.43 17.67
CA ARG A 119 17.87 5.93 18.05
C ARG A 119 18.17 4.56 17.44
N ARG A 120 17.21 3.96 16.74
CA ARG A 120 17.34 2.62 16.16
C ARG A 120 17.92 2.73 14.77
N ARG A 121 19.15 2.20 14.61
CA ARG A 121 19.86 2.17 13.34
C ARG A 121 19.48 0.92 12.54
N THR A 122 19.41 1.03 11.22
CA THR A 122 19.30 -0.09 10.29
C THR A 122 20.20 0.21 9.11
N ALA A 123 21.22 -0.62 8.90
CA ALA A 123 22.14 -0.47 7.77
C ALA A 123 21.70 -1.35 6.60
N TYR A 124 22.01 -0.92 5.38
CA TYR A 124 21.69 -1.63 4.15
C TYR A 124 22.95 -1.77 3.30
N ALA A 125 23.08 -2.90 2.61
CA ALA A 125 24.13 -3.12 1.63
C ALA A 125 23.53 -3.58 0.30
N TYR A 126 24.17 -3.18 -0.79
CA TYR A 126 23.73 -3.44 -2.15
C TYR A 126 24.85 -4.13 -2.94
N ASP A 127 24.50 -4.93 -3.94
CA ASP A 127 25.46 -5.43 -4.92
C ASP A 127 25.72 -4.39 -6.03
N ALA A 128 26.57 -4.73 -7.01
CA ALA A 128 26.94 -3.84 -8.10
C ALA A 128 25.79 -3.54 -9.09
N LEU A 129 24.64 -4.18 -8.94
CA LEU A 129 23.41 -3.92 -9.70
C LEU A 129 22.37 -3.18 -8.84
N ASP A 130 22.79 -2.56 -7.74
CA ASP A 130 21.95 -1.82 -6.80
C ASP A 130 20.86 -2.68 -6.14
N ARG A 131 21.05 -4.01 -6.09
CA ARG A 131 20.10 -4.93 -5.44
C ARG A 131 20.47 -5.12 -3.97
N LEU A 132 19.47 -5.06 -3.09
CA LEU A 132 19.64 -5.19 -1.64
C LEU A 132 20.17 -6.58 -1.26
N VAL A 133 21.38 -6.67 -0.72
CA VAL A 133 21.98 -7.96 -0.32
C VAL A 133 22.04 -8.15 1.20
N GLU A 134 21.97 -7.09 1.99
CA GLU A 134 21.92 -7.19 3.45
C GLU A 134 21.06 -6.08 4.07
N VAL A 135 20.24 -6.45 5.06
CA VAL A 135 19.64 -5.53 6.04
C VAL A 135 20.17 -5.89 7.41
N ARG A 136 20.82 -4.95 8.09
CA ARG A 136 21.42 -5.17 9.41
C ARG A 136 20.79 -4.24 10.45
N PRO A 137 19.89 -4.76 11.29
CA PRO A 137 19.42 -4.04 12.47
C PRO A 137 20.59 -3.71 13.40
N GLY A 138 20.64 -2.47 13.91
CA GLY A 138 21.68 -1.98 14.81
C GLY A 138 21.37 -2.18 16.29
N ASP A 139 20.35 -2.97 16.62
CA ASP A 139 19.94 -3.26 18.00
C ASP A 139 20.73 -4.40 18.65
N GLY A 140 21.61 -5.08 17.91
CA GLY A 140 22.49 -6.15 18.39
C GLY A 140 21.79 -7.46 18.76
N GLY A 141 20.46 -7.44 18.93
CA GLY A 141 19.64 -8.61 19.24
C GLY A 141 19.08 -9.30 18.00
N HIS A 142 18.93 -8.58 16.90
CA HIS A 142 18.43 -9.13 15.65
C HIS A 142 19.57 -9.48 14.69
N ARG A 143 19.43 -10.63 14.02
CA ARG A 143 20.39 -11.09 13.00
C ARG A 143 20.23 -10.25 11.73
N ALA A 144 21.33 -10.11 10.99
CA ALA A 144 21.28 -9.56 9.65
C ALA A 144 20.46 -10.47 8.73
N GLU A 145 19.64 -9.84 7.90
CA GLU A 145 18.91 -10.45 6.81
C GLU A 145 19.78 -10.41 5.56
N ARG A 146 19.90 -11.52 4.84
CA ARG A 146 20.75 -11.61 3.64
C ARG A 146 19.98 -12.13 2.46
N TYR A 147 20.32 -11.60 1.30
CA TYR A 147 19.65 -11.91 0.04
C TYR A 147 20.68 -12.33 -1.00
N ALA A 148 20.32 -13.31 -1.82
CA ALA A 148 21.10 -13.72 -2.98
C ALA A 148 20.19 -13.75 -4.19
N TYR A 149 20.75 -13.40 -5.35
CA TYR A 149 20.00 -13.31 -6.60
C TYR A 149 20.74 -14.06 -7.70
N ASP A 150 19.98 -14.61 -8.65
CA ASP A 150 20.57 -15.06 -9.91
C ASP A 150 20.89 -13.88 -10.85
N LEU A 151 21.38 -14.19 -12.06
CA LEU A 151 21.70 -13.19 -13.07
C LEU A 151 20.48 -12.51 -13.68
N ALA A 152 19.30 -13.14 -13.60
CA ALA A 152 18.04 -12.57 -14.07
C ALA A 152 17.38 -11.67 -13.00
N GLY A 153 17.91 -11.65 -11.77
CA GLY A 153 17.38 -10.88 -10.65
C GLY A 153 16.38 -11.63 -9.78
N ASN A 154 16.18 -12.93 -9.99
CA ASN A 154 15.31 -13.73 -9.13
C ASN A 154 15.98 -13.95 -7.77
N CYS A 155 15.24 -13.73 -6.69
CA CYS A 155 15.74 -13.91 -5.32
C CYS A 155 15.88 -15.41 -5.03
N LEU A 156 17.12 -15.91 -4.89
CA LEU A 156 17.44 -17.30 -4.60
C LEU A 156 17.35 -17.63 -3.12
N SER A 157 17.62 -16.66 -2.24
CA SER A 157 17.52 -16.85 -0.79
C SER A 157 17.06 -15.59 -0.06
N GLY A 158 16.25 -15.79 0.98
CA GLY A 158 15.66 -14.74 1.80
C GLY A 158 16.28 -14.58 3.20
N PRO A 159 15.67 -13.73 4.05
CA PRO A 159 16.24 -13.31 5.33
C PRO A 159 16.33 -14.43 6.38
N ARG A 160 15.56 -15.52 6.25
CA ARG A 160 15.58 -16.61 7.23
C ARG A 160 16.56 -17.69 6.82
N ARG A 161 17.15 -18.33 7.83
CA ARG A 161 18.03 -19.49 7.63
C ARG A 161 17.22 -20.59 6.95
N HIS A 162 17.65 -20.99 5.75
CA HIS A 162 17.01 -21.97 4.84
C HIS A 162 15.90 -21.42 3.94
N ASP A 163 15.78 -20.11 3.79
CA ASP A 163 14.97 -19.57 2.71
C ASP A 163 15.65 -19.87 1.37
N ALA A 164 15.16 -20.86 0.62
CA ALA A 164 15.62 -21.18 -0.73
C ALA A 164 14.43 -21.11 -1.69
N TYR A 165 14.61 -20.39 -2.79
CA TYR A 165 13.62 -20.26 -3.85
C TYR A 165 14.18 -20.83 -5.14
N ALA A 166 13.36 -21.62 -5.83
CA ALA A 166 13.71 -22.19 -7.13
C ALA A 166 12.82 -21.59 -8.22
N TYR A 167 13.41 -21.37 -9.39
CA TYR A 167 12.73 -20.83 -10.56
C TYR A 167 12.95 -21.76 -11.75
N ASP A 168 11.99 -21.82 -12.66
CA ASP A 168 12.17 -22.53 -13.92
C ASP A 168 12.97 -21.68 -14.93
N GLY A 169 13.23 -22.24 -16.11
CA GLY A 169 13.97 -21.54 -17.18
C GLY A 169 13.28 -20.28 -17.73
N ALA A 170 12.01 -20.04 -17.38
CA ALA A 170 11.29 -18.81 -17.71
C ALA A 170 11.27 -17.80 -16.55
N GLY A 171 12.00 -18.07 -15.46
CA GLY A 171 12.06 -17.20 -14.28
C GLY A 171 10.81 -17.28 -13.39
N ARG A 172 9.96 -18.31 -13.54
CA ARG A 172 8.74 -18.45 -12.72
C ARG A 172 9.07 -19.21 -11.44
N LEU A 173 8.58 -18.74 -10.29
CA LEU A 173 8.83 -19.33 -8.97
C LEU A 173 8.23 -20.74 -8.87
N VAL A 174 9.03 -21.80 -8.85
CA VAL A 174 8.56 -23.20 -8.78
C VAL A 174 8.44 -23.69 -7.33
N SER A 175 9.31 -23.23 -6.44
CA SER A 175 9.24 -23.58 -5.03
C SER A 175 9.87 -22.51 -4.15
N GLY A 176 9.46 -22.51 -2.89
CA GLY A 176 10.06 -21.72 -1.83
C GLY A 176 10.01 -22.47 -0.50
N PRO A 177 10.34 -21.80 0.61
CA PRO A 177 10.39 -22.43 1.92
C PRO A 177 9.01 -22.96 2.35
N GLY A 178 8.86 -24.28 2.32
CA GLY A 178 7.62 -24.97 2.70
C GLY A 178 6.48 -24.83 1.68
N PHE A 179 6.77 -24.60 0.39
CA PHE A 179 5.74 -24.65 -0.64
C PHE A 179 6.27 -24.92 -2.06
N THR A 180 5.40 -25.46 -2.90
CA THR A 180 5.59 -25.57 -4.35
C THR A 180 4.51 -24.82 -5.13
N CYS A 181 4.82 -24.44 -6.36
CA CYS A 181 3.96 -23.65 -7.24
C CYS A 181 3.81 -24.33 -8.62
N GLY A 182 2.63 -24.18 -9.22
CA GLY A 182 2.32 -24.61 -10.58
C GLY A 182 1.76 -23.45 -11.40
N HIS A 183 2.17 -23.38 -12.67
CA HIS A 183 1.79 -22.31 -13.59
C HIS A 183 1.06 -22.86 -14.81
N ASP A 184 0.19 -22.04 -15.40
CA ASP A 184 -0.39 -22.34 -16.71
C ASP A 184 0.57 -21.99 -17.87
N ALA A 185 0.13 -22.24 -19.11
CA ALA A 185 0.90 -21.93 -20.32
C ALA A 185 1.16 -20.43 -20.51
N ALA A 186 0.35 -19.55 -19.92
CA ALA A 186 0.55 -18.11 -19.91
C ALA A 186 1.50 -17.65 -18.79
N GLY A 187 2.03 -18.57 -17.98
CA GLY A 187 2.93 -18.28 -16.86
C GLY A 187 2.25 -17.77 -15.61
N ARG A 188 0.91 -17.85 -15.50
CA ARG A 188 0.17 -17.41 -14.31
C ARG A 188 0.18 -18.52 -13.26
N LEU A 189 0.33 -18.15 -11.99
CA LEU A 189 0.27 -19.09 -10.86
C LEU A 189 -1.15 -19.67 -10.76
N VAL A 190 -1.32 -20.97 -10.98
CA VAL A 190 -2.63 -21.65 -10.90
C VAL A 190 -2.76 -22.56 -9.69
N ARG A 191 -1.63 -22.94 -9.08
CA ARG A 191 -1.62 -23.78 -7.88
C ARG A 191 -0.45 -23.43 -6.97
N LYS A 192 -0.69 -23.41 -5.66
CA LYS A 192 0.35 -23.38 -4.63
C LYS A 192 0.04 -24.42 -3.57
N VAL A 193 1.01 -25.28 -3.22
CA VAL A 193 0.85 -26.29 -2.17
C VAL A 193 1.73 -25.90 -1.01
N GLU A 194 1.14 -25.71 0.16
CA GLU A 194 1.84 -25.59 1.44
C GLU A 194 2.33 -26.98 1.84
N GLU A 195 3.62 -27.11 2.16
CA GLU A 195 4.24 -28.34 2.64
C GLU A 195 4.12 -28.43 4.17
N GLY A 196 4.17 -29.65 4.70
CA GLY A 196 4.02 -29.94 6.13
C GLY A 196 3.13 -31.16 6.36
N ASP A 197 2.80 -31.42 7.61
CA ASP A 197 2.02 -32.61 8.00
C ASP A 197 0.55 -32.55 7.49
N GLU A 198 0.00 -31.35 7.36
CA GLU A 198 -1.32 -31.10 6.76
C GLU A 198 -1.20 -30.16 5.55
N PRO A 199 -0.78 -30.66 4.38
CA PRO A 199 -0.50 -29.82 3.22
C PRO A 199 -1.79 -29.25 2.63
N ALA A 200 -1.97 -27.94 2.73
CA ALA A 200 -3.09 -27.25 2.11
C ALA A 200 -2.75 -26.80 0.69
N ALA A 201 -3.73 -26.87 -0.21
CA ALA A 201 -3.56 -26.43 -1.58
C ALA A 201 -4.40 -25.18 -1.87
N TRP A 202 -3.76 -24.22 -2.51
CA TRP A 202 -4.38 -23.06 -3.13
C TRP A 202 -4.54 -23.30 -4.62
N THR A 203 -5.71 -22.95 -5.17
CA THR A 203 -5.95 -22.84 -6.61
C THR A 203 -6.35 -21.42 -6.97
N TYR A 204 -5.95 -20.98 -8.16
CA TYR A 204 -6.17 -19.61 -8.63
C TYR A 204 -6.81 -19.64 -10.02
N ALA A 205 -7.90 -18.89 -10.17
CA ALA A 205 -8.60 -18.73 -11.44
C ALA A 205 -8.53 -17.29 -11.92
N TYR A 206 -8.36 -17.12 -13.24
CA TYR A 206 -8.20 -15.83 -13.90
C TYR A 206 -9.28 -15.63 -14.95
N ASP A 207 -9.67 -14.39 -15.18
CA ASP A 207 -10.50 -14.04 -16.33
C ASP A 207 -9.69 -13.99 -17.64
N ALA A 208 -10.37 -13.68 -18.76
CA ALA A 208 -9.76 -13.57 -20.07
C ALA A 208 -8.73 -12.44 -20.20
N LEU A 209 -8.75 -11.46 -19.28
CA LEU A 209 -7.77 -10.37 -19.20
C LEU A 209 -6.60 -10.71 -18.27
N GLY A 210 -6.56 -11.92 -17.72
CA GLY A 210 -5.50 -12.36 -16.80
C GLY A 210 -5.63 -11.81 -15.39
N ARG A 211 -6.80 -11.27 -15.00
CA ARG A 211 -7.03 -10.78 -13.63
C ARG A 211 -7.50 -11.93 -12.74
N LEU A 212 -6.95 -12.02 -11.53
CA LEU A 212 -7.32 -13.06 -10.55
C LEU A 212 -8.78 -12.87 -10.11
N VAL A 213 -9.67 -13.79 -10.46
CA VAL A 213 -11.10 -13.71 -10.08
C VAL A 213 -11.46 -14.61 -8.91
N ARG A 214 -10.69 -15.66 -8.65
CA ARG A 214 -10.89 -16.55 -7.50
C ARG A 214 -9.59 -17.13 -6.98
N ALA A 215 -9.43 -17.16 -5.67
CA ALA A 215 -8.44 -17.97 -4.98
C ALA A 215 -9.16 -18.90 -4.01
N THR A 216 -8.90 -20.21 -4.07
CA THR A 216 -9.53 -21.20 -3.20
C THR A 216 -8.46 -21.99 -2.45
N ARG A 217 -8.54 -22.05 -1.12
CA ARG A 217 -7.73 -22.92 -0.27
C ARG A 217 -8.57 -24.09 0.20
N LEU A 218 -8.05 -25.30 0.03
CA LEU A 218 -8.60 -26.53 0.61
C LEU A 218 -7.60 -27.08 1.63
N SER A 219 -8.05 -27.21 2.88
CA SER A 219 -7.30 -27.90 3.93
C SER A 219 -7.59 -29.41 3.88
N PRO A 220 -6.61 -30.28 4.20
CA PRO A 220 -6.86 -31.72 4.36
C PRO A 220 -7.93 -32.03 5.43
N SER A 221 -8.03 -31.16 6.44
CA SER A 221 -9.03 -31.23 7.51
C SER A 221 -10.45 -30.82 7.10
N GLY A 222 -10.70 -30.52 5.82
CA GLY A 222 -12.05 -30.22 5.28
C GLY A 222 -12.42 -28.73 5.27
N GLU A 223 -11.64 -27.89 5.94
CA GLU A 223 -11.85 -26.43 5.92
C GLU A 223 -11.59 -25.85 4.52
N THR A 224 -12.47 -24.94 4.09
CA THR A 224 -12.30 -24.24 2.81
C THR A 224 -12.29 -22.73 2.98
N LEU A 225 -11.53 -22.06 2.13
CA LEU A 225 -11.55 -20.61 1.99
C LEU A 225 -11.65 -20.27 0.50
N SER A 226 -12.71 -19.60 0.09
CA SER A 226 -12.82 -19.01 -1.25
C SER A 226 -12.78 -17.49 -1.16
N VAL A 227 -11.96 -16.88 -2.02
CA VAL A 227 -11.88 -15.43 -2.18
C VAL A 227 -12.16 -15.09 -3.63
N ASP A 228 -13.31 -14.47 -3.88
CA ASP A 228 -13.72 -13.98 -5.19
C ASP A 228 -13.43 -12.49 -5.33
N PHE A 229 -13.07 -12.06 -6.53
CA PHE A 229 -12.82 -10.66 -6.87
C PHE A 229 -13.66 -10.22 -8.05
N THR A 230 -14.19 -9.00 -7.99
CA THR A 230 -14.86 -8.34 -9.11
C THR A 230 -14.10 -7.07 -9.48
N TYR A 231 -14.10 -6.77 -10.78
CA TYR A 231 -13.34 -5.67 -11.35
C TYR A 231 -14.23 -4.82 -12.24
N ASP A 232 -13.94 -3.53 -12.28
CA ASP A 232 -14.54 -2.63 -13.26
C ASP A 232 -13.80 -2.72 -14.62
N PRO A 233 -14.27 -2.01 -15.66
CA PRO A 233 -13.63 -1.99 -16.97
C PRO A 233 -12.21 -1.42 -17.00
N PHE A 234 -11.79 -0.67 -15.96
CA PHE A 234 -10.43 -0.14 -15.82
C PHE A 234 -9.49 -1.10 -15.08
N GLY A 235 -9.98 -2.29 -14.68
CA GLY A 235 -9.20 -3.27 -13.93
C GLY A 235 -9.05 -2.95 -12.44
N ARG A 236 -9.80 -1.98 -11.91
CA ARG A 236 -9.83 -1.70 -10.47
C ARG A 236 -10.73 -2.72 -9.78
N ARG A 237 -10.30 -3.24 -8.64
CA ARG A 237 -11.06 -4.23 -7.86
C ARG A 237 -12.19 -3.54 -7.11
N ILE A 238 -13.42 -3.69 -7.59
CA ILE A 238 -14.61 -3.07 -6.99
C ILE A 238 -15.31 -3.97 -5.96
N GLY A 239 -14.95 -5.25 -5.90
CA GLY A 239 -15.51 -6.15 -4.90
C GLY A 239 -14.60 -7.30 -4.52
N LYS A 240 -14.78 -7.77 -3.29
CA LYS A 240 -14.12 -8.94 -2.72
C LYS A 240 -15.13 -9.72 -1.88
N ARG A 241 -15.32 -11.01 -2.17
CA ARG A 241 -16.14 -11.91 -1.35
C ARG A 241 -15.26 -12.98 -0.75
N VAL A 242 -15.29 -13.13 0.57
CA VAL A 242 -14.54 -14.14 1.30
C VAL A 242 -15.54 -15.09 1.93
N GLU A 243 -15.54 -16.34 1.49
CA GLU A 243 -16.32 -17.42 2.07
C GLU A 243 -15.39 -18.38 2.80
N ARG A 244 -15.72 -18.71 4.05
CA ARG A 244 -15.00 -19.69 4.86
C ARG A 244 -15.98 -20.76 5.30
N THR A 245 -15.61 -22.01 5.10
CA THR A 245 -16.33 -23.17 5.63
C THR A 245 -15.41 -23.86 6.63
N ASP A 246 -15.87 -23.99 7.87
CA ASP A 246 -15.11 -24.73 8.89
C ASP A 246 -15.32 -26.25 8.77
N ARG A 247 -14.77 -27.02 9.72
CA ARG A 247 -14.79 -28.49 9.69
C ARG A 247 -16.18 -29.06 9.88
N GLU A 248 -17.02 -28.32 10.61
CA GLU A 248 -18.41 -28.65 10.90
C GLU A 248 -19.35 -28.25 9.75
N GLY A 249 -18.83 -27.55 8.73
CA GLY A 249 -19.61 -27.10 7.58
C GLY A 249 -20.28 -25.73 7.77
N GLU A 250 -19.98 -25.00 8.85
CA GLU A 250 -20.49 -23.64 9.07
C GLU A 250 -19.87 -22.69 8.04
N VAL A 251 -20.73 -22.01 7.28
CA VAL A 251 -20.30 -21.06 6.25
C VAL A 251 -20.36 -19.63 6.78
N ARG A 252 -19.23 -18.92 6.70
CA ARG A 252 -19.12 -17.49 7.02
C ARG A 252 -18.71 -16.70 5.79
N VAL A 253 -19.50 -15.68 5.48
CA VAL A 253 -19.28 -14.81 4.32
C VAL A 253 -18.95 -13.40 4.78
N MET A 254 -17.95 -12.80 4.14
CA MET A 254 -17.62 -11.38 4.23
C MET A 254 -17.61 -10.82 2.81
N ARG A 255 -18.19 -9.63 2.63
CA ARG A 255 -18.16 -8.90 1.36
C ARG A 255 -17.49 -7.56 1.59
N ALA A 256 -16.64 -7.14 0.68
CA ALA A 256 -16.11 -5.79 0.64
C ALA A 256 -16.37 -5.18 -0.74
N GLU A 257 -16.81 -3.93 -0.78
CA GLU A 257 -16.99 -3.15 -1.99
C GLU A 257 -16.11 -1.90 -1.94
N PHE A 258 -15.64 -1.44 -3.09
CA PHE A 258 -14.71 -0.33 -3.21
C PHE A 258 -15.23 0.72 -4.20
N VAL A 259 -15.27 1.98 -3.77
CA VAL A 259 -15.49 3.14 -4.64
C VAL A 259 -14.16 3.86 -4.83
N TYR A 260 -13.89 4.35 -6.04
CA TYR A 260 -12.60 4.90 -6.42
C TYR A 260 -12.69 6.37 -6.85
N ASP A 261 -11.62 7.12 -6.54
CA ASP A 261 -11.26 8.37 -7.22
C ASP A 261 -10.05 8.10 -8.12
N GLY A 262 -10.25 8.03 -9.44
CA GLY A 262 -9.17 7.61 -10.34
C GLY A 262 -8.64 6.21 -9.99
N ALA A 263 -7.36 6.09 -9.65
CA ALA A 263 -6.75 4.81 -9.31
C ALA A 263 -6.72 4.49 -7.80
N VAL A 264 -7.14 5.43 -6.94
CA VAL A 264 -7.09 5.27 -5.48
C VAL A 264 -8.47 4.96 -4.90
N PRO A 265 -8.58 4.07 -3.90
CA PRO A 265 -9.84 3.84 -3.22
C PRO A 265 -10.24 5.10 -2.42
N LEU A 266 -11.52 5.40 -2.43
CA LEU A 266 -12.14 6.51 -1.70
C LEU A 266 -13.00 5.99 -0.54
N LEU A 267 -13.66 4.86 -0.75
CA LEU A 267 -14.55 4.18 0.19
C LEU A 267 -14.34 2.68 0.10
N GLU A 268 -14.23 2.02 1.24
CA GLU A 268 -14.41 0.57 1.41
C GLU A 268 -15.60 0.34 2.34
N THR A 269 -16.60 -0.41 1.89
CA THR A 269 -17.64 -0.96 2.76
C THR A 269 -17.38 -2.45 2.92
N ARG A 270 -17.32 -2.92 4.16
CA ARG A 270 -17.13 -4.33 4.49
C ARG A 270 -18.33 -4.83 5.27
N GLU A 271 -19.05 -5.79 4.72
CA GLU A 271 -20.15 -6.48 5.36
C GLU A 271 -19.71 -7.82 5.96
N GLY A 272 -20.42 -8.27 6.99
CA GLY A 272 -20.18 -9.54 7.68
C GLY A 272 -20.57 -9.42 9.16
N LYS A 273 -19.96 -10.23 10.01
CA LYS A 273 -20.26 -10.24 11.46
C LYS A 273 -20.01 -8.88 12.14
N LYS A 274 -19.06 -8.09 11.64
CA LYS A 274 -18.78 -6.72 12.09
C LYS A 274 -18.66 -5.84 10.84
N PRO A 275 -19.74 -5.15 10.45
CA PRO A 275 -19.69 -4.24 9.32
C PRO A 275 -18.74 -3.08 9.61
N VAL A 276 -17.93 -2.71 8.63
CA VAL A 276 -16.96 -1.60 8.75
C VAL A 276 -17.06 -0.76 7.50
N THR A 277 -17.04 0.56 7.67
CA THR A 277 -16.88 1.51 6.57
C THR A 277 -15.58 2.27 6.77
N THR A 278 -14.74 2.27 5.74
CA THR A 278 -13.47 2.99 5.72
C THR A 278 -13.49 4.04 4.62
N TRP A 279 -13.23 5.29 4.98
CA TRP A 279 -13.03 6.37 4.03
C TRP A 279 -11.56 6.68 3.90
N TYR A 280 -11.08 6.86 2.68
CA TYR A 280 -9.68 7.20 2.42
C TYR A 280 -9.57 8.60 1.84
N LEU A 281 -8.52 9.31 2.24
CA LEU A 281 -8.16 10.61 1.72
C LEU A 281 -6.75 10.54 1.16
N PHE A 282 -6.59 10.91 -0.12
CA PHE A 282 -5.32 10.97 -0.82
C PHE A 282 -5.04 12.39 -1.31
N VAL A 283 -3.77 12.70 -1.54
CA VAL A 283 -3.37 13.89 -2.31
C VAL A 283 -3.93 13.74 -3.73
N PRO A 284 -4.63 14.75 -4.27
CA PRO A 284 -5.33 14.66 -5.55
C PRO A 284 -4.39 14.30 -6.70
N GLY A 285 -4.76 13.26 -7.46
CA GLY A 285 -3.97 12.81 -8.63
C GLY A 285 -2.70 12.03 -8.28
N SER A 286 -2.57 11.55 -7.05
CA SER A 286 -1.41 10.76 -6.59
C SER A 286 -1.85 9.52 -5.82
N PHE A 287 -0.90 8.63 -5.50
CA PHE A 287 -1.09 7.50 -4.59
C PHE A 287 -0.69 7.82 -3.14
N GLU A 288 -0.42 9.09 -2.81
CA GLU A 288 -0.02 9.50 -1.46
C GLU A 288 -1.25 9.60 -0.54
N PRO A 289 -1.41 8.70 0.45
CA PRO A 289 -2.50 8.79 1.40
C PRO A 289 -2.22 9.88 2.43
N LEU A 290 -3.25 10.65 2.79
CA LEU A 290 -3.21 11.66 3.85
C LEU A 290 -3.82 11.12 5.14
N ALA A 291 -4.98 10.46 5.03
CA ALA A 291 -5.68 9.92 6.17
C ALA A 291 -6.66 8.80 5.76
N LEU A 292 -7.11 8.05 6.75
CA LEU A 292 -8.34 7.28 6.66
C LEU A 292 -9.25 7.57 7.85
N GLU A 293 -10.54 7.33 7.66
CA GLU A 293 -11.52 7.26 8.75
C GLU A 293 -12.14 5.87 8.78
N GLN A 294 -12.12 5.24 9.94
CA GLN A 294 -12.74 3.94 10.14
C GLN A 294 -13.49 3.97 11.47
N GLU A 295 -14.75 3.57 11.47
CA GLU A 295 -15.61 3.55 12.67
C GLU A 295 -15.62 4.89 13.43
N GLY A 296 -15.64 6.02 12.70
CA GLY A 296 -15.62 7.38 13.25
C GLY A 296 -14.27 7.82 13.84
N ARG A 297 -13.21 7.03 13.67
CA ARG A 297 -11.85 7.39 14.10
C ARG A 297 -11.00 7.77 12.90
N ALA A 298 -10.34 8.93 12.99
CA ALA A 298 -9.39 9.40 12.00
C ALA A 298 -7.98 8.88 12.30
N TYR A 299 -7.29 8.42 11.25
CA TYR A 299 -5.91 7.98 11.26
C TYR A 299 -5.16 8.77 10.21
N PHE A 300 -3.99 9.31 10.55
CA PHE A 300 -3.21 10.18 9.67
C PHE A 300 -1.92 9.47 9.25
N TYR A 301 -1.61 9.53 7.97
CA TYR A 301 -0.43 8.88 7.41
C TYR A 301 0.76 9.81 7.51
N HIS A 302 1.80 9.36 8.22
CA HIS A 302 3.09 10.03 8.28
C HIS A 302 4.09 9.15 7.51
N LEU A 303 4.29 9.48 6.23
CA LEU A 303 5.11 8.69 5.31
C LEU A 303 6.37 9.46 4.93
N ASP A 304 7.45 8.71 4.70
CA ASP A 304 8.70 9.18 4.13
C ASP A 304 8.63 9.32 2.60
N GLY A 305 7.54 8.91 1.96
CA GLY A 305 7.31 9.14 0.53
C GLY A 305 8.26 8.38 -0.40
N LEU A 306 8.84 7.28 0.09
CA LEU A 306 9.66 6.32 -0.66
C LEU A 306 8.97 4.96 -0.72
#